data_AF-A0A941V1C2-F1
#
_entry.id   AF-A0A941V1C2-F1
#
_cell.length_a   1.000
_cell.length_b   1.000
_cell.length_c   1.000
_cell.angle_alpha   90.00
_cell.angle_beta   90.00
_cell.angle_gamma   90.00
#
_symmetry.space_group_name_H-M   'P 1'
#
loop_
_entity.id
_entity.type
_entity.pdbx_description
1 polymer ?
#
loop_
_entity_poly.entity_id
_entity_poly.type
_entity_poly.pdbx_seq_one_letter_code
_entity_poly.pdbx_strand_id
1 'polypeptide(L)'
;MALVNPHGGGDLMPLLLQGAELKAEQTRAAALPKVRVSSREKGDIIMLGIGGFTPLEGFMTHTDWQGVCDGMKMANGLFWPIPITLSTDKATAGSVSTGSDIALVDPDDGSILATMKVTEKYTIDKAHECAMVFKTTDL
;
A
#
# COMPACT_ATOMS: atom_id res chain seq x y z
N MET A 1 31.86 -7.68 9.83
CA MET A 1 30.70 -6.95 10.40
C MET A 1 29.45 -7.52 9.76
N ALA A 2 28.45 -7.90 10.56
CA ALA A 2 27.14 -8.29 10.03
C ALA A 2 26.33 -7.03 9.69
N LEU A 3 25.47 -7.12 8.66
CA LEU A 3 24.51 -6.05 8.35
C LEU A 3 23.49 -5.93 9.49
N VAL A 4 22.91 -4.74 9.64
CA VAL A 4 21.78 -4.53 10.57
C VAL A 4 20.56 -5.27 10.02
N ASN A 5 19.77 -5.88 10.91
CA ASN A 5 18.54 -6.56 10.51
C ASN A 5 17.54 -5.55 9.91
N PRO A 6 16.73 -5.98 8.95
CA PRO A 6 15.55 -5.23 8.51
C PRO A 6 14.65 -4.80 9.66
N HIS A 7 13.87 -3.75 9.42
CA HIS A 7 12.86 -3.29 10.37
C HIS A 7 11.86 -4.41 10.69
N GLY A 8 11.45 -4.50 11.95
CA GLY A 8 10.68 -5.65 12.47
C GLY A 8 11.51 -6.89 12.82
N GLY A 9 12.82 -6.90 12.53
CA GLY A 9 13.76 -7.92 12.98
C GLY A 9 13.75 -9.24 12.19
N GLY A 10 12.92 -9.35 11.15
CA GLY A 10 12.87 -10.49 10.23
C GLY A 10 13.77 -10.33 9.01
N ASP A 11 13.56 -11.18 8.01
CA ASP A 11 14.26 -11.11 6.72
C ASP A 11 13.72 -9.98 5.84
N LEU A 12 14.53 -9.55 4.87
CA LEU A 12 14.09 -8.59 3.86
C LEU A 12 12.96 -9.20 3.04
N MET A 13 11.87 -8.45 2.84
CA MET A 13 10.67 -8.94 2.15
C MET A 13 10.32 -8.05 0.95
N PRO A 14 11.02 -8.18 -0.19
CA PRO A 14 10.62 -7.54 -1.44
C PRO A 14 9.35 -8.18 -2.00
N LEU A 15 8.37 -7.37 -2.40
CA LEU A 15 7.13 -7.87 -3.04
C LEU A 15 7.23 -7.93 -4.58
N LEU A 16 8.39 -7.61 -5.15
CA LEU A 16 8.62 -7.65 -6.60
C LEU A 16 8.70 -9.10 -7.10
N LEU A 17 7.72 -9.49 -7.93
CA LEU A 17 7.75 -10.75 -8.66
C LEU A 17 8.86 -10.77 -9.71
N GLN A 18 9.43 -11.95 -9.94
CA GLN A 18 10.50 -12.16 -10.92
C GLN A 18 10.25 -13.41 -11.76
N GLY A 19 10.94 -13.50 -12.90
CA GLY A 19 10.94 -14.71 -13.73
C GLY A 19 9.55 -15.13 -14.21
N ALA A 20 9.21 -16.41 -14.00
CA ALA A 20 7.95 -17.00 -14.47
C ALA A 20 6.73 -16.41 -13.76
N GLU A 21 6.83 -16.10 -12.47
CA GLU A 21 5.74 -15.53 -11.68
C GLU A 21 5.36 -14.14 -12.17
N LEU A 22 6.35 -13.28 -12.43
CA LEU A 22 6.12 -11.96 -13.02
C LEU A 22 5.37 -12.04 -14.35
N LYS A 23 5.80 -12.94 -15.24
CA LYS A 23 5.18 -13.10 -16.56
C LYS A 23 3.73 -13.60 -16.45
N ALA A 24 3.48 -14.56 -15.55
CA ALA A 24 2.14 -15.07 -15.28
C ALA A 24 1.25 -13.94 -14.73
N GLU A 25 1.77 -13.17 -13.79
CA GLU A 25 1.03 -12.10 -13.15
C GLU A 25 0.74 -10.94 -14.10
N GLN A 26 1.68 -10.55 -14.97
CA GLN A 26 1.43 -9.55 -16.02
C GLN A 26 0.27 -9.95 -16.94
N THR A 27 0.19 -11.25 -17.29
CA THR A 27 -0.90 -11.78 -18.12
C THR A 27 -2.23 -11.71 -17.36
N ARG A 28 -2.25 -12.11 -16.09
CA ARG A 28 -3.44 -12.06 -15.23
C ARG A 28 -3.93 -10.63 -15.02
N ALA A 29 -3.00 -9.72 -14.69
CA ALA A 29 -3.28 -8.33 -14.36
C ALA A 29 -3.93 -7.55 -15.51
N ALA A 30 -3.62 -7.92 -16.77
CA ALA A 30 -4.23 -7.30 -17.94
C ALA A 30 -5.76 -7.43 -17.99
N ALA A 31 -6.31 -8.48 -17.36
CA ALA A 31 -7.74 -8.76 -17.30
C ALA A 31 -8.43 -8.24 -16.02
N LEU A 32 -7.68 -7.73 -15.04
CA LEU A 32 -8.24 -7.25 -13.79
C LEU A 32 -8.88 -5.85 -13.92
N PRO A 33 -9.85 -5.51 -13.07
CA PRO A 33 -10.29 -4.13 -12.88
C PRO A 33 -9.09 -3.24 -12.55
N LYS A 34 -9.01 -2.09 -13.24
CA LYS A 34 -7.87 -1.18 -13.12
C LYS A 34 -8.21 -0.03 -12.18
N VAL A 35 -7.33 0.22 -11.21
CA VAL A 35 -7.38 1.37 -10.33
C VAL A 35 -6.13 2.21 -10.60
N ARG A 36 -6.34 3.45 -11.04
CA ARG A 36 -5.24 4.40 -11.25
C ARG A 36 -4.76 4.91 -9.91
N VAL A 37 -3.44 4.83 -9.69
CA VAL A 37 -2.80 5.31 -8.46
C VAL A 37 -2.29 6.74 -8.63
N SER A 38 -2.04 7.42 -7.53
CA SER A 38 -1.35 8.72 -7.49
C SER A 38 0.17 8.56 -7.59
N SER A 39 0.86 9.68 -7.81
CA SER A 39 2.33 9.71 -7.83
C SER A 39 2.96 9.24 -6.50
N ARG A 40 2.33 9.55 -5.36
CA ARG A 40 2.77 9.08 -4.04
C ARG A 40 2.65 7.56 -3.94
N GLU A 41 1.48 7.03 -4.29
CA GLU A 41 1.22 5.58 -4.22
C GLU A 41 2.07 4.79 -5.21
N LYS A 42 2.42 5.35 -6.38
CA LYS A 42 3.45 4.79 -7.27
C LYS A 42 4.79 4.64 -6.54
N GLY A 43 5.20 5.64 -5.78
CA GLY A 43 6.38 5.57 -4.90
C GLY A 43 6.25 4.47 -3.84
N ASP A 44 5.09 4.38 -3.17
CA ASP A 44 4.83 3.35 -2.16
C ASP A 44 4.88 1.93 -2.75
N ILE A 45 4.33 1.72 -3.95
CA ILE A 45 4.41 0.44 -4.68
C ILE A 45 5.87 0.07 -4.97
N ILE A 46 6.71 1.03 -5.38
CA ILE A 46 8.14 0.78 -5.58
C ILE A 46 8.81 0.38 -4.26
N MET A 47 8.50 1.09 -3.16
CA MET A 47 9.06 0.79 -1.83
C MET A 47 8.65 -0.59 -1.32
N LEU A 48 7.41 -1.02 -1.56
CA LEU A 48 6.94 -2.38 -1.32
C LEU A 48 7.70 -3.40 -2.20
N GLY A 49 7.81 -3.10 -3.50
CA GLY A 49 8.45 -3.97 -4.48
C GLY A 49 9.92 -4.26 -4.14
N ILE A 50 10.70 -3.24 -3.77
CA ILE A 50 12.11 -3.39 -3.42
C ILE A 50 12.35 -3.82 -1.97
N GLY A 51 11.30 -3.96 -1.15
CA GLY A 51 11.39 -4.33 0.26
C GLY A 51 11.79 -3.18 1.19
N GLY A 52 11.78 -1.93 0.72
CA GLY A 52 12.05 -0.73 1.54
C GLY A 52 10.99 -0.49 2.62
N PHE A 53 9.80 -1.08 2.47
CA PHE A 53 8.75 -1.12 3.49
C PHE A 53 8.64 -2.46 4.22
N THR A 54 9.68 -3.31 4.20
CA THR A 54 9.70 -4.53 5.03
C THR A 54 9.35 -4.18 6.49
N PRO A 55 8.38 -4.86 7.12
CA PRO A 55 7.71 -6.10 6.72
C PRO A 55 6.26 -5.93 6.22
N LEU A 56 5.92 -4.82 5.54
CA LEU A 56 4.59 -4.64 4.97
C LEU A 56 4.36 -5.59 3.78
N GLU A 57 3.25 -6.32 3.82
CA GLU A 57 2.78 -7.21 2.73
C GLU A 57 1.86 -6.48 1.74
N GLY A 58 1.57 -5.21 1.98
CA GLY A 58 0.67 -4.40 1.16
C GLY A 58 0.30 -3.09 1.85
N PHE A 59 -0.76 -2.45 1.36
CA PHE A 59 -1.31 -1.23 1.97
C PHE A 59 -2.04 -1.54 3.28
N MET A 60 -2.04 -0.57 4.19
CA MET A 60 -2.55 -0.69 5.55
C MET A 60 -4.08 -0.85 5.61
N THR A 61 -4.52 -1.73 6.51
CA THR A 61 -5.93 -1.86 6.93
C THR A 61 -6.39 -0.61 7.69
N HIS A 62 -7.69 -0.48 7.96
CA HIS A 62 -8.19 0.60 8.81
C HIS A 62 -7.56 0.55 10.21
N THR A 63 -7.39 -0.65 10.76
CA THR A 63 -6.83 -0.83 12.10
C THR A 63 -5.36 -0.40 12.14
N ASP A 64 -4.58 -0.74 11.11
CA ASP A 64 -3.20 -0.28 11.00
C ASP A 64 -3.12 1.24 10.81
N TRP A 65 -3.93 1.82 9.92
CA TRP A 65 -4.03 3.26 9.71
C TRP A 65 -4.31 4.00 11.02
N GLN A 66 -5.32 3.55 11.76
CA GLN A 66 -5.70 4.19 13.02
C GLN A 66 -4.58 4.07 14.07
N GLY A 67 -3.99 2.89 14.24
CA GLY A 67 -2.88 2.71 15.18
C GLY A 67 -1.66 3.57 14.83
N VAL A 68 -1.37 3.74 13.54
CA VAL A 68 -0.27 4.59 13.08
C VAL A 68 -0.55 6.05 13.38
N CYS A 69 -1.76 6.55 13.08
CA CYS A 69 -2.17 7.90 13.43
C CYS A 69 -2.11 8.15 14.95
N ASP A 70 -2.67 7.24 15.75
CA ASP A 70 -2.89 7.48 17.17
C ASP A 70 -1.64 7.22 18.03
N GLY A 71 -0.77 6.31 17.59
CA GLY A 71 0.32 5.80 18.42
C GLY A 71 1.61 5.47 17.68
N MET A 72 1.72 5.81 16.39
CA MET A 72 2.85 5.45 15.52
C MET A 72 3.15 3.94 15.53
N LYS A 73 2.11 3.11 15.61
CA LYS A 73 2.24 1.66 15.64
C LYS A 73 1.14 0.98 14.84
N MET A 74 1.51 -0.02 14.07
CA MET A 74 0.55 -0.91 13.42
C MET A 74 -0.26 -1.74 14.44
N ALA A 75 -1.29 -2.44 13.98
CA ALA A 75 -2.14 -3.27 14.83
C ALA A 75 -1.34 -4.37 15.56
N ASN A 76 -0.24 -4.85 14.96
CA ASN A 76 0.66 -5.84 15.55
C ASN A 76 1.69 -5.22 16.54
N GLY A 77 1.62 -3.92 16.80
CA GLY A 77 2.52 -3.18 17.71
C GLY A 77 3.83 -2.71 17.08
N LEU A 78 4.10 -3.03 15.81
CA LEU A 78 5.29 -2.60 15.10
C LEU A 78 5.26 -1.08 14.89
N PHE A 79 6.35 -0.40 15.23
CA PHE A 79 6.47 1.04 15.05
C PHE A 79 6.39 1.42 13.56
N TRP A 80 5.50 2.34 13.22
CA TRP A 80 5.36 2.95 11.90
C TRP A 80 4.86 4.39 12.05
N PRO A 81 5.56 5.40 11.53
CA PRO A 81 5.23 6.80 11.82
C PRO A 81 4.25 7.44 10.83
N ILE A 82 4.08 6.87 9.63
CA ILE A 82 3.26 7.44 8.55
C ILE A 82 2.42 6.33 7.91
N PRO A 83 1.09 6.48 7.78
CA PRO A 83 0.26 5.46 7.15
C PRO A 83 0.65 5.24 5.68
N ILE A 84 0.68 3.98 5.25
CA ILE A 84 0.89 3.58 3.85
C ILE A 84 -0.43 3.03 3.32
N THR A 85 -1.24 3.89 2.71
CA THR A 85 -2.62 3.58 2.29
C THR A 85 -2.82 3.83 0.79
N LEU A 86 -3.71 3.07 0.16
CA LEU A 86 -4.18 3.32 -1.21
C LEU A 86 -5.53 4.02 -1.17
N SER A 87 -5.59 5.25 -1.70
CA SER A 87 -6.79 6.07 -1.79
C SER A 87 -7.41 5.98 -3.18
N THR A 88 -8.74 6.05 -3.23
CA THR A 88 -9.48 6.18 -4.49
C THR A 88 -10.79 6.92 -4.27
N ASP A 89 -11.42 7.37 -5.35
CA ASP A 89 -12.72 8.05 -5.28
C ASP A 89 -13.87 7.07 -4.98
N LYS A 90 -15.03 7.59 -4.56
CA LYS A 90 -16.19 6.77 -4.20
C LYS A 90 -16.74 5.94 -5.36
N ALA A 91 -16.66 6.42 -6.60
CA ALA A 91 -17.18 5.69 -7.75
C ALA A 91 -16.28 4.48 -8.04
N THR A 92 -14.95 4.67 -8.02
CA THR A 92 -13.98 3.58 -8.15
C THR A 92 -14.07 2.59 -6.99
N ALA A 93 -14.19 3.06 -5.75
CA ALA A 93 -14.40 2.17 -4.59
C ALA A 93 -15.72 1.39 -4.67
N GLY A 94 -16.76 1.97 -5.29
CA GLY A 94 -18.06 1.34 -5.50
C GLY A 94 -18.07 0.27 -6.60
N SER A 95 -17.16 0.35 -7.57
CA SER A 95 -17.05 -0.63 -8.67
C SER A 95 -16.21 -1.86 -8.31
N VAL A 96 -15.41 -1.79 -7.25
CA VAL A 96 -14.53 -2.88 -6.79
C VAL A 96 -15.16 -3.61 -5.59
N SER A 97 -15.15 -4.93 -5.62
CA SER A 97 -15.68 -5.75 -4.51
C SER A 97 -14.59 -6.13 -3.52
N THR A 98 -14.92 -6.15 -2.23
CA THR A 98 -14.04 -6.78 -1.22
C THR A 98 -13.89 -8.26 -1.57
N GLY A 99 -12.66 -8.77 -1.50
CA GLY A 99 -12.26 -10.11 -1.90
C GLY A 99 -11.77 -10.23 -3.35
N SER A 100 -12.00 -9.22 -4.19
CA SER A 100 -11.53 -9.22 -5.59
C SER A 100 -10.08 -8.74 -5.72
N ASP A 101 -9.43 -9.18 -6.79
CA ASP A 101 -8.13 -8.65 -7.20
C ASP A 101 -8.30 -7.50 -8.17
N ILE A 102 -7.42 -6.51 -8.06
CA ILE A 102 -7.33 -5.35 -8.95
C ILE A 102 -5.90 -5.17 -9.47
N ALA A 103 -5.78 -4.52 -10.63
CA ALA A 103 -4.51 -4.03 -11.15
C ALA A 103 -4.35 -2.54 -10.80
N LEU A 104 -3.21 -2.20 -10.20
CA LEU A 104 -2.81 -0.84 -9.91
C LEU A 104 -2.05 -0.30 -11.11
N VAL A 105 -2.52 0.80 -11.70
CA VAL A 105 -1.94 1.35 -12.93
C VAL A 105 -1.32 2.72 -12.72
N ASP A 106 -0.22 2.94 -13.43
CA ASP A 106 0.58 4.15 -13.38
C ASP A 106 -0.26 5.39 -13.77
N PRO A 107 -0.17 6.49 -13.00
CA PRO A 107 -0.85 7.74 -13.35
C PRO A 107 -0.38 8.33 -14.68
N ASP A 108 0.89 8.12 -15.04
CA ASP A 108 1.57 8.84 -16.14
C ASP A 108 1.35 8.14 -17.49
N ASP A 109 1.56 6.82 -17.55
CA ASP A 109 1.52 6.05 -18.80
C ASP A 109 0.47 4.92 -18.83
N GLY A 110 -0.21 4.66 -17.70
CA GLY A 110 -1.22 3.62 -17.59
C GLY A 110 -0.67 2.19 -17.60
N SER A 111 0.65 2.00 -17.46
CA SER A 111 1.27 0.69 -17.29
C SER A 111 0.81 0.03 -15.98
N ILE A 112 0.84 -1.31 -15.93
CA ILE A 112 0.48 -2.04 -14.72
C ILE A 112 1.69 -2.07 -13.79
N LEU A 113 1.53 -1.52 -12.59
CA LEU A 113 2.57 -1.45 -11.57
C LEU A 113 2.54 -2.65 -10.61
N ALA A 114 1.33 -3.04 -10.18
CA ALA A 114 1.13 -4.12 -9.22
C ALA A 114 -0.27 -4.71 -9.35
N THR A 115 -0.48 -5.86 -8.72
CA THR A 115 -1.82 -6.36 -8.41
C THR A 115 -2.03 -6.38 -6.91
N MET A 116 -3.28 -6.23 -6.49
CA MET A 116 -3.64 -6.22 -5.08
C MET A 116 -4.97 -6.92 -4.88
N LYS A 117 -5.06 -7.75 -3.84
CA LYS A 117 -6.32 -8.27 -3.34
C LYS A 117 -6.95 -7.25 -2.39
N VAL A 118 -8.18 -6.83 -2.67
CA VAL A 118 -8.90 -5.89 -1.80
C VAL A 118 -9.47 -6.65 -0.61
N THR A 119 -8.85 -6.55 0.56
CA THR A 119 -9.32 -7.20 1.79
C THR A 119 -10.28 -6.32 2.58
N GLU A 120 -10.17 -5.00 2.43
CA GLU A 120 -10.96 -4.00 3.15
C GLU A 120 -11.14 -2.74 2.30
N LYS A 121 -12.23 -2.02 2.51
CA LYS A 121 -12.45 -0.67 2.00
C LYS A 121 -12.98 0.18 3.15
N TYR A 122 -12.36 1.32 3.40
CA TYR A 122 -12.72 2.21 4.51
C TYR A 122 -12.63 3.68 4.11
N THR A 123 -13.22 4.55 4.93
CA THR A 123 -13.06 6.00 4.83
C THR A 123 -12.21 6.47 6.00
N ILE A 124 -11.27 7.39 5.74
CA ILE A 124 -10.43 7.99 6.76
C ILE A 124 -10.97 9.35 7.20
N ASP A 125 -10.68 9.72 8.44
CA ASP A 125 -10.74 11.12 8.87
C ASP A 125 -9.42 11.81 8.47
N LYS A 126 -9.47 12.55 7.35
CA LYS A 126 -8.31 13.26 6.81
C LYS A 126 -7.79 14.33 7.76
N ALA A 127 -8.67 15.02 8.49
CA ALA A 127 -8.25 16.06 9.42
C ALA A 127 -7.50 15.45 10.61
N HIS A 128 -7.99 14.31 11.10
CA HIS A 128 -7.30 13.52 12.13
C HIS A 128 -5.92 13.06 11.67
N GLU A 129 -5.83 12.43 10.50
CA GLU A 129 -4.53 11.99 9.95
C GLU A 129 -3.56 13.15 9.83
N CYS A 130 -3.98 14.29 9.24
CA CYS A 130 -3.11 15.45 9.08
C CYS A 130 -2.65 16.01 10.42
N ALA A 131 -3.56 16.18 11.39
CA ALA A 131 -3.22 16.65 12.73
C ALA A 131 -2.25 15.72 13.45
N MET A 132 -2.41 14.41 13.29
CA MET A 132 -1.60 13.43 14.01
C MET A 132 -0.24 13.18 13.34
N VAL A 133 -0.19 13.13 12.00
CA VAL A 133 1.02 12.82 11.24
C VAL A 133 1.83 14.08 10.93
N PHE A 134 1.20 15.14 10.43
CA PHE A 134 1.87 16.37 9.99
C PHE A 134 1.85 17.48 11.04
N LYS A 135 1.12 17.31 12.15
CA LYS A 135 0.96 18.31 13.23
C LYS A 135 0.30 19.61 12.77
N THR A 136 -0.45 19.55 11.67
CA THR A 136 -1.23 20.65 11.13
C THR A 136 -2.40 20.11 10.31
N THR A 137 -3.47 20.89 10.19
CA THR A 137 -4.61 20.64 9.28
C THR A 137 -4.74 21.72 8.21
N ASP A 138 -3.68 22.51 8.01
CA ASP A 138 -3.66 23.58 7.01
C ASP A 138 -3.71 23.00 5.58
N LEU A 139 -4.35 23.74 4.67
CA LEU A 139 -4.66 23.30 3.30
C LEU A 139 -3.70 23.90 2.26
#